data_AF-A0A1J5RMB6-F1
#
_entry.id   AF-A0A1J5RMB6-F1
#
_cell.length_a   1.000
_cell.length_b   1.000
_cell.length_c   1.000
_cell.angle_alpha   90.00
_cell.angle_beta   90.00
_cell.angle_gamma   90.00
#
_symmetry.space_group_name_H-M   'P 1'
#
loop_
_entity.id
_entity.type
_entity.pdbx_description
1 polymer ?
#
loop_
_entity_poly.entity_id
_entity_poly.type
_entity_poly.pdbx_seq_one_letter_code
_entity_poly.pdbx_strand_id
1 'polypeptide(L)'
;MTISPIKSPPALGAALVALLLAPGLALAQTDAPIQLTPHVDEVLVSPNAAPQPAPPAKGPVQVIQSPAARPAPAPAPAGGSGAFPTMTPANTAITVQPLAAVSVDATGTLTNGNGGFGTDLWAGVGMATVQAVLPLLPAAPGARAERSLERRLLLSVAQAPSGPAGGGAPLLALRAEKLWSMGAVDDLNAFLKGVSLQAFTPPLRHLAADAALLAGDTATACAQASALRGQGDDTYAAMVSVYCQFAGGKASEASLTEDVLREQKVKDPAFFIAADALGGIAPGRLTAFDRLTPLDLALARAAKLALPEAAAGTPVPALQAALAKTASASPDARLIAAEKAEMAGALDTATLRQIYDATSFTPQELALPLGPDKGPRGRALSYHTAIQPGLSAAARIEVIGKALAAAGDASPLYAMTARLYADALAAITPAPELTGFAYTAARALLAAGRPDAAKPWLTALRAQGNAPQAMQAVAGLWPLLRMAVAEDGQPLPAAALEAWRLARADQADAASQRRAAVAYSLLAALGESVPAQAWLPLLNATAGTAAPARPALLQELHGAAAARQVGGTVLFALAALGDTGLDQADPSLLYQVVAALKQAGLDKDARALAVDAAIANGV
;
A
#
# COMPACT_ATOMS: atom_id res chain seq x y z
N MET A 1 -35.44 -54.57 37.37
CA MET A 1 -34.06 -54.20 37.69
C MET A 1 -33.98 -52.68 37.60
N THR A 2 -34.32 -51.96 38.67
CA THR A 2 -33.43 -51.48 39.76
C THR A 2 -32.37 -50.49 39.28
N ILE A 3 -32.17 -49.30 39.83
CA ILE A 3 -32.80 -48.51 40.92
C ILE A 3 -32.42 -47.04 40.65
N SER A 4 -33.25 -46.16 41.21
CA SER A 4 -33.28 -44.70 41.17
C SER A 4 -32.08 -43.93 41.79
N PRO A 5 -32.08 -42.58 41.68
CA PRO A 5 -30.99 -41.61 41.88
C PRO A 5 -31.10 -40.85 43.23
N ILE A 6 -30.15 -39.96 43.57
CA ILE A 6 -30.34 -38.90 44.59
C ILE A 6 -29.53 -37.65 44.18
N LYS A 7 -30.08 -36.47 43.86
CA LYS A 7 -30.87 -35.44 44.60
C LYS A 7 -29.99 -34.35 45.24
N SER A 8 -30.19 -33.12 44.75
CA SER A 8 -29.94 -31.77 45.31
C SER A 8 -30.62 -31.58 46.70
N PRO A 9 -30.72 -30.38 47.36
CA PRO A 9 -30.33 -28.99 47.01
C PRO A 9 -29.82 -28.16 48.26
N PRO A 10 -30.29 -26.92 48.61
CA PRO A 10 -29.49 -25.68 48.75
C PRO A 10 -29.64 -24.99 50.14
N ALA A 11 -29.08 -23.77 50.36
CA ALA A 11 -29.47 -22.74 51.37
C ALA A 11 -28.27 -21.78 51.66
N LEU A 12 -28.35 -20.46 51.43
CA LEU A 12 -28.86 -19.35 52.28
C LEU A 12 -27.79 -18.65 53.15
N GLY A 13 -27.90 -17.30 53.21
CA GLY A 13 -27.34 -16.43 54.27
C GLY A 13 -26.26 -15.47 53.75
N ALA A 14 -26.53 -14.22 53.36
CA ALA A 14 -26.97 -13.03 54.13
C ALA A 14 -25.94 -12.53 55.16
N ALA A 15 -25.35 -11.35 54.93
CA ALA A 15 -24.90 -10.43 55.98
C ALA A 15 -24.60 -9.00 55.47
N LEU A 16 -25.40 -8.04 55.96
CA LEU A 16 -25.11 -6.67 56.44
C LEU A 16 -24.28 -5.70 55.57
N VAL A 17 -24.76 -4.53 55.11
CA VAL A 17 -25.34 -3.35 55.79
C VAL A 17 -24.44 -2.74 56.87
N ALA A 18 -23.79 -1.61 56.56
CA ALA A 18 -23.66 -0.47 57.48
C ALA A 18 -23.38 0.85 56.72
N LEU A 19 -24.29 1.78 56.94
CA LEU A 19 -24.35 3.20 56.61
C LEU A 19 -23.24 3.99 57.33
N LEU A 20 -22.73 5.10 56.77
CA LEU A 20 -22.41 6.31 57.54
C LEU A 20 -22.40 7.56 56.65
N LEU A 21 -23.16 8.56 57.12
CA LEU A 21 -23.39 9.88 56.54
C LEU A 21 -22.21 10.85 56.78
N ALA A 22 -22.03 11.78 55.82
CA ALA A 22 -21.66 13.22 55.83
C ALA A 22 -21.18 13.90 57.16
N PRO A 23 -20.47 15.07 57.16
CA PRO A 23 -20.55 16.16 56.15
C PRO A 23 -19.25 16.95 55.81
N GLY A 24 -19.33 17.71 54.70
CA GLY A 24 -19.01 19.14 54.60
C GLY A 24 -17.57 19.62 54.81
N LEU A 25 -16.97 20.17 53.76
CA LEU A 25 -16.20 21.42 53.81
C LEU A 25 -16.31 22.13 52.45
N ALA A 26 -17.00 23.27 52.48
CA ALA A 26 -16.99 24.29 51.44
C ALA A 26 -15.72 25.15 51.57
N LEU A 27 -15.27 25.71 50.44
CA LEU A 27 -14.47 26.93 50.19
C LEU A 27 -13.82 26.72 48.81
N ALA A 28 -13.79 27.62 47.82
CA ALA A 28 -14.36 28.94 47.62
C ALA A 28 -14.28 29.21 46.11
N GLN A 29 -15.24 29.98 45.57
CA GLN A 29 -15.24 30.48 44.20
C GLN A 29 -14.18 31.57 44.01
N THR A 30 -13.46 31.55 42.89
CA THR A 30 -13.01 32.78 42.21
C THR A 30 -13.14 32.57 40.70
N ASP A 31 -14.15 33.21 40.13
CA ASP A 31 -14.29 33.45 38.70
C ASP A 31 -13.27 34.50 38.25
N ALA A 32 -12.58 34.25 37.14
CA ALA A 32 -12.03 35.29 36.28
C ALA A 32 -12.05 34.80 34.82
N PRO A 33 -12.35 35.68 33.84
CA PRO A 33 -12.77 35.28 32.50
C PRO A 33 -11.59 34.88 31.59
N ILE A 34 -11.79 33.82 30.81
CA ILE A 34 -10.87 33.38 29.76
C ILE A 34 -11.03 34.31 28.55
N GLN A 35 -10.00 35.12 28.26
CA GLN A 35 -9.85 35.79 26.97
C GLN A 35 -9.26 34.84 25.92
N LEU A 36 -9.91 34.78 24.77
CA LEU A 36 -9.43 34.12 23.55
C LEU A 36 -8.69 35.14 22.68
N THR A 37 -7.37 35.08 22.64
CA THR A 37 -6.57 35.68 21.56
C THR A 37 -5.48 34.70 21.13
N PRO A 38 -5.29 34.47 19.82
CA PRO A 38 -4.28 33.53 19.33
C PRO A 38 -2.87 34.14 19.41
N HIS A 39 -1.94 33.37 19.98
CA HIS A 39 -0.50 33.60 19.85
C HIS A 39 -0.06 33.34 18.40
N VAL A 40 0.60 34.33 17.81
CA VAL A 40 1.37 34.16 16.57
C VAL A 40 2.82 33.95 16.98
N ASP A 41 3.39 32.80 16.63
CA ASP A 41 4.82 32.53 16.79
C ASP A 41 5.63 33.43 15.85
N GLU A 42 6.53 34.19 16.45
CA GLU A 42 7.44 35.13 15.83
C GLU A 42 8.70 34.36 15.37
N VAL A 43 8.84 34.19 14.05
CA VAL A 43 10.07 33.65 13.44
C VAL A 43 11.11 34.75 13.38
N LEU A 44 12.23 34.53 14.08
CA LEU A 44 13.45 35.32 14.00
C LEU A 44 14.02 35.31 12.57
N VAL A 45 14.04 36.47 11.91
CA VAL A 45 14.84 36.73 10.70
C VAL A 45 15.85 37.83 11.03
N SER A 46 17.14 37.52 10.86
CA SER A 46 18.22 38.51 10.92
C SER A 46 18.21 39.46 9.71
N PRO A 47 18.57 40.75 9.88
CA PRO A 47 18.47 41.75 8.83
C PRO A 47 19.79 41.94 8.07
N ASN A 48 19.80 41.74 6.75
CA ASN A 48 20.60 42.56 5.82
C ASN A 48 20.29 42.23 4.35
N ALA A 49 19.57 43.11 3.65
CA ALA A 49 19.74 43.41 2.22
C ALA A 49 18.86 44.60 1.83
N ALA A 50 19.46 45.62 1.23
CA ALA A 50 18.80 46.84 0.75
C ALA A 50 17.94 46.59 -0.52
N PRO A 51 16.99 47.49 -0.86
CA PRO A 51 15.91 47.21 -1.82
C PRO A 51 16.22 47.63 -3.27
N GLN A 52 15.72 46.83 -4.23
CA GLN A 52 15.63 47.19 -5.66
C GLN A 52 14.20 47.64 -6.04
N PRO A 53 14.04 48.58 -6.99
CA PRO A 53 12.76 49.22 -7.31
C PRO A 53 11.86 48.41 -8.27
N ALA A 54 10.54 48.56 -8.10
CA ALA A 54 9.47 47.86 -8.80
C ALA A 54 9.12 48.45 -10.20
N PRO A 55 8.61 47.63 -11.14
CA PRO A 55 8.10 48.09 -12.43
C PRO A 55 6.62 48.58 -12.35
N PRO A 56 6.19 49.51 -13.23
CA PRO A 56 4.89 50.17 -13.12
C PRO A 56 3.71 49.37 -13.71
N ALA A 57 2.54 49.63 -13.13
CA ALA A 57 1.23 49.07 -13.47
C ALA A 57 0.71 49.52 -14.85
N LYS A 58 0.05 48.61 -15.59
CA LYS A 58 -0.63 48.90 -16.86
C LYS A 58 -2.12 49.19 -16.62
N GLY A 59 -2.57 50.32 -17.16
CA GLY A 59 -3.97 50.77 -17.21
C GLY A 59 -4.81 50.10 -18.31
N PRO A 60 -6.04 50.61 -18.55
CA PRO A 60 -7.14 49.85 -19.13
C PRO A 60 -7.09 49.70 -20.66
N VAL A 61 -7.70 48.60 -21.12
CA VAL A 61 -7.80 48.15 -22.52
C VAL A 61 -8.73 49.05 -23.33
N GLN A 62 -8.25 49.58 -24.47
CA GLN A 62 -9.09 50.16 -25.51
C GLN A 62 -9.33 49.16 -26.64
N VAL A 63 -10.59 49.06 -27.05
CA VAL A 63 -11.09 48.28 -28.19
C VAL A 63 -10.73 49.00 -29.49
N ILE A 64 -9.97 48.34 -30.37
CA ILE A 64 -9.72 48.82 -31.74
C ILE A 64 -10.47 47.89 -32.70
N GLN A 65 -11.34 48.49 -33.51
CA GLN A 65 -12.16 47.84 -34.52
C GLN A 65 -11.33 47.45 -35.77
N SER A 66 -11.62 46.28 -36.33
CA SER A 66 -11.01 45.74 -37.55
C SER A 66 -11.41 46.55 -38.81
N PRO A 67 -10.49 46.91 -39.71
CA PRO A 67 -10.85 47.46 -41.02
C PRO A 67 -11.22 46.38 -42.04
N ALA A 68 -12.20 46.72 -42.88
CA ALA A 68 -12.79 45.88 -43.92
C ALA A 68 -11.84 45.49 -45.07
N ALA A 69 -12.15 44.32 -45.65
CA ALA A 69 -11.48 43.73 -46.81
C ALA A 69 -11.67 44.54 -48.11
N ARG A 70 -10.60 44.63 -48.91
CA ARG A 70 -10.65 45.06 -50.32
C ARG A 70 -10.53 43.84 -51.25
N PRO A 71 -11.30 43.77 -52.35
CA PRO A 71 -11.20 42.69 -53.33
C PRO A 71 -10.10 42.97 -54.36
N ALA A 72 -9.41 41.91 -54.81
CA ALA A 72 -8.44 41.95 -55.90
C ALA A 72 -9.09 41.52 -57.25
N PRO A 73 -8.56 41.95 -58.41
CA PRO A 73 -9.25 41.89 -59.71
C PRO A 73 -8.99 40.60 -60.51
N ALA A 74 -9.87 40.37 -61.51
CA ALA A 74 -9.95 39.22 -62.41
C ALA A 74 -8.83 39.15 -63.49
N PRO A 75 -8.60 37.98 -64.15
CA PRO A 75 -7.46 37.74 -65.03
C PRO A 75 -7.76 37.96 -66.53
N ALA A 76 -6.71 38.20 -67.34
CA ALA A 76 -6.73 38.20 -68.81
C ALA A 76 -5.31 37.83 -69.37
N PRO A 77 -5.12 37.45 -70.66
CA PRO A 77 -4.68 36.11 -71.05
C PRO A 77 -3.29 36.02 -71.73
N ALA A 78 -2.94 34.79 -72.11
CA ALA A 78 -1.65 34.24 -72.51
C ALA A 78 -0.92 34.84 -73.74
N GLY A 79 0.41 34.70 -73.76
CA GLY A 79 1.26 34.85 -74.95
C GLY A 79 2.73 34.43 -74.75
N GLY A 80 3.11 33.27 -75.28
CA GLY A 80 4.31 33.03 -76.12
C GLY A 80 5.75 33.16 -75.57
N SER A 81 6.37 31.99 -75.31
CA SER A 81 7.74 31.53 -75.63
C SER A 81 8.98 32.44 -75.50
N GLY A 82 9.93 31.98 -74.67
CA GLY A 82 11.36 32.30 -74.75
C GLY A 82 12.16 31.65 -73.63
N ALA A 83 12.93 30.61 -73.93
CA ALA A 83 13.62 29.75 -72.96
C ALA A 83 14.83 30.40 -72.27
N PHE A 84 14.90 30.26 -70.95
CA PHE A 84 16.12 30.33 -70.14
C PHE A 84 16.12 29.14 -69.16
N PRO A 85 17.27 28.51 -68.86
CA PRO A 85 17.32 27.26 -68.11
C PRO A 85 16.90 27.47 -66.65
N THR A 86 15.79 26.86 -66.25
CA THR A 86 15.31 26.82 -64.87
C THR A 86 16.16 25.85 -64.07
N MET A 87 16.93 26.38 -63.12
CA MET A 87 17.48 25.62 -62.01
C MET A 87 16.29 25.05 -61.23
N THR A 88 16.18 23.72 -61.16
CA THR A 88 15.16 23.03 -60.35
C THR A 88 15.37 23.40 -58.88
N PRO A 89 14.42 24.07 -58.21
CA PRO A 89 14.41 24.07 -56.76
C PRO A 89 14.09 22.62 -56.36
N ALA A 90 15.02 21.98 -55.67
CA ALA A 90 14.73 20.72 -55.00
C ALA A 90 13.52 20.96 -54.08
N ASN A 91 12.37 20.44 -54.48
CA ASN A 91 11.15 20.53 -53.72
C ASN A 91 11.32 19.58 -52.52
N THR A 92 12.03 20.05 -51.49
CA THR A 92 12.03 19.40 -50.18
C THR A 92 10.67 19.70 -49.59
N ALA A 93 9.69 18.88 -49.95
CA ALA A 93 8.42 18.84 -49.25
C ALA A 93 8.77 18.57 -47.78
N ILE A 94 8.66 19.61 -46.95
CA ILE A 94 8.69 19.45 -45.50
C ILE A 94 7.38 18.74 -45.18
N THR A 95 7.43 17.41 -45.16
CA THR A 95 6.35 16.58 -44.65
C THR A 95 6.29 16.84 -43.16
N VAL A 96 5.46 17.79 -42.73
CA VAL A 96 5.09 17.92 -41.32
C VAL A 96 4.24 16.70 -41.01
N GLN A 97 4.91 15.63 -40.58
CA GLN A 97 4.23 14.49 -40.00
C GLN A 97 3.61 15.01 -38.69
N PRO A 98 2.27 15.01 -38.56
CA PRO A 98 1.66 15.44 -37.32
C PRO A 98 2.27 14.59 -36.20
N LEU A 99 2.80 15.24 -35.17
CA LEU A 99 3.30 14.57 -33.99
C LEU A 99 2.15 13.68 -33.49
N ALA A 100 2.35 12.36 -33.52
CA ALA A 100 1.30 11.41 -33.13
C ALA A 100 0.76 11.83 -31.77
N ALA A 101 -0.57 11.91 -31.66
CA ALA A 101 -1.21 12.25 -30.38
C ALA A 101 -0.62 11.34 -29.31
N VAL A 102 -0.17 11.94 -28.20
CA VAL A 102 0.39 11.18 -27.07
C VAL A 102 -0.65 10.14 -26.66
N SER A 103 -0.29 8.86 -26.78
CA SER A 103 -1.21 7.77 -26.45
C SER A 103 -1.65 7.89 -24.99
N VAL A 104 -2.93 7.66 -24.73
CA VAL A 104 -3.47 7.62 -23.36
C VAL A 104 -2.84 6.51 -22.52
N ASP A 105 -2.28 5.48 -23.16
CA ASP A 105 -1.53 4.41 -22.50
C ASP A 105 -0.13 4.83 -22.03
N ALA A 106 0.33 6.03 -22.45
CA ALA A 106 1.55 6.64 -21.93
C ALA A 106 1.36 7.42 -20.63
N THR A 107 0.11 7.55 -20.16
CA THR A 107 -0.23 8.20 -18.90
C THR A 107 0.47 7.48 -17.74
N GLY A 108 0.99 8.26 -16.79
CA GLY A 108 1.63 7.81 -15.57
C GLY A 108 1.93 8.99 -14.65
N THR A 109 2.29 8.71 -13.40
CA THR A 109 2.69 9.72 -12.40
C THR A 109 4.16 9.61 -12.01
N LEU A 110 4.83 8.52 -12.41
CA LEU A 110 6.24 8.25 -12.14
C LEU A 110 7.07 8.38 -13.40
N THR A 111 8.05 9.28 -13.35
CA THR A 111 9.14 9.45 -14.31
C THR A 111 10.39 8.76 -13.80
N ASN A 112 11.42 8.60 -14.64
CA ASN A 112 12.70 8.04 -14.21
C ASN A 112 13.30 8.79 -12.99
N GLY A 113 13.14 10.13 -12.94
CA GLY A 113 13.68 10.96 -11.87
C GLY A 113 13.01 10.81 -10.50
N ASN A 114 11.81 10.23 -10.43
CA ASN A 114 11.07 10.01 -9.17
C ASN A 114 10.65 8.54 -8.99
N GLY A 115 11.43 7.62 -9.56
CA GLY A 115 11.32 6.18 -9.30
C GLY A 115 10.51 5.38 -10.33
N GLY A 116 10.07 5.98 -11.44
CA GLY A 116 9.54 5.24 -12.58
C GLY A 116 10.65 4.51 -13.35
N PHE A 117 10.27 3.57 -14.22
CA PHE A 117 11.21 2.74 -14.98
C PHE A 117 11.73 3.37 -16.28
N GLY A 118 11.29 4.58 -16.61
CA GLY A 118 11.69 5.27 -17.84
C GLY A 118 10.72 5.06 -19.00
N THR A 119 10.94 5.82 -20.08
CA THR A 119 10.01 5.87 -21.22
C THR A 119 10.02 4.61 -22.08
N ASP A 120 11.11 3.85 -22.00
CA ASP A 120 11.41 2.61 -22.72
C ASP A 120 11.01 1.36 -21.92
N LEU A 121 10.25 1.50 -20.83
CA LEU A 121 9.76 0.40 -20.00
C LEU A 121 9.25 -0.81 -20.81
N TRP A 122 8.46 -0.55 -21.86
CA TRP A 122 7.85 -1.59 -22.70
C TRP A 122 8.66 -1.96 -23.94
N ALA A 123 9.92 -1.52 -24.04
CA ALA A 123 10.78 -1.86 -25.16
C ALA A 123 10.94 -3.38 -25.28
N GLY A 124 10.60 -3.91 -26.46
CA GLY A 124 10.66 -5.34 -26.75
C GLY A 124 9.50 -6.18 -26.19
N VAL A 125 8.53 -5.57 -25.51
CA VAL A 125 7.32 -6.25 -25.01
C VAL A 125 6.11 -5.82 -25.84
N GLY A 126 5.36 -6.80 -26.36
CA GLY A 126 4.19 -6.55 -27.19
C GLY A 126 2.93 -6.21 -26.39
N MET A 127 2.03 -5.39 -26.96
CA MET A 127 0.75 -5.02 -26.33
C MET A 127 -0.09 -6.24 -25.95
N ALA A 128 -0.21 -7.23 -26.84
CA ALA A 128 -0.94 -8.46 -26.56
C ALA A 128 -0.42 -9.21 -25.31
N THR A 129 0.91 -9.25 -25.13
CA THR A 129 1.55 -9.85 -23.96
C THR A 129 1.21 -9.08 -22.69
N VAL A 130 1.32 -7.75 -22.72
CA VAL A 130 0.98 -6.91 -21.56
C VAL A 130 -0.49 -7.10 -21.17
N GLN A 131 -1.41 -7.08 -22.15
CA GLN A 131 -2.84 -7.26 -21.89
C GLN A 131 -3.18 -8.65 -21.30
N ALA A 132 -2.46 -9.69 -21.70
CA ALA A 132 -2.67 -11.05 -21.20
C ALA A 132 -2.08 -11.26 -19.80
N VAL A 133 -0.95 -10.63 -19.51
CA VAL A 133 -0.19 -10.89 -18.27
C VAL A 133 -0.52 -9.90 -17.17
N LEU A 134 -0.85 -8.63 -17.48
CA LEU A 134 -1.16 -7.64 -16.45
C LEU A 134 -2.28 -8.09 -15.48
N PRO A 135 -3.36 -8.75 -15.94
CA PRO A 135 -4.39 -9.28 -15.05
C PRO A 135 -3.89 -10.31 -14.03
N LEU A 136 -2.77 -11.00 -14.31
CA LEU A 136 -2.20 -12.07 -13.48
C LEU A 136 -1.36 -11.57 -12.31
N LEU A 137 -1.10 -10.26 -12.21
CA LEU A 137 -0.35 -9.68 -11.10
C LEU A 137 -1.10 -9.88 -9.77
N PRO A 138 -0.39 -9.94 -8.63
CA PRO A 138 -1.01 -10.00 -7.32
C PRO A 138 -2.03 -8.88 -7.13
N ALA A 139 -3.22 -9.20 -6.63
CA ALA A 139 -4.22 -8.22 -6.25
C ALA A 139 -3.73 -7.40 -5.05
N ALA A 140 -3.09 -8.04 -4.07
CA ALA A 140 -2.68 -7.42 -2.82
C ALA A 140 -1.25 -7.85 -2.42
N PRO A 141 -0.19 -7.34 -3.09
CA PRO A 141 1.18 -7.69 -2.75
C PRO A 141 1.51 -7.23 -1.32
N GLY A 142 1.66 -8.18 -0.40
CA GLY A 142 1.90 -7.91 1.02
C GLY A 142 3.36 -7.58 1.34
N ALA A 143 4.30 -8.07 0.52
CA ALA A 143 5.71 -7.71 0.63
C ALA A 143 5.97 -6.31 0.08
N ARG A 144 6.87 -5.56 0.74
CA ARG A 144 7.11 -4.14 0.39
C ARG A 144 7.87 -4.01 -0.93
N ALA A 145 8.79 -4.94 -1.22
CA ALA A 145 9.51 -4.98 -2.48
C ALA A 145 8.58 -5.29 -3.67
N GLU A 146 7.73 -6.31 -3.55
CA GLU A 146 6.74 -6.67 -4.59
C GLU A 146 5.80 -5.50 -4.87
N ARG A 147 5.22 -4.93 -3.81
CA ARG A 147 4.30 -3.79 -3.93
C ARG A 147 4.97 -2.58 -4.59
N SER A 148 6.22 -2.29 -4.25
CA SER A 148 7.00 -1.21 -4.85
C SER A 148 7.25 -1.44 -6.34
N LEU A 149 7.62 -2.67 -6.74
CA LEU A 149 7.79 -3.05 -8.14
C LEU A 149 6.49 -2.90 -8.94
N GLU A 150 5.39 -3.43 -8.41
CA GLU A 150 4.08 -3.35 -9.07
C GLU A 150 3.59 -1.90 -9.19
N ARG A 151 3.64 -1.14 -8.10
CA ARG A 151 3.27 0.28 -8.11
C ARG A 151 4.06 1.06 -9.17
N ARG A 152 5.38 0.84 -9.26
CA ARG A 152 6.22 1.50 -10.27
C ARG A 152 5.88 1.05 -11.68
N LEU A 153 5.57 -0.24 -11.89
CA LEU A 153 5.18 -0.77 -13.20
C LEU A 153 3.90 -0.11 -13.71
N LEU A 154 2.91 0.02 -12.83
CA LEU A 154 1.59 0.56 -13.17
C LEU A 154 1.58 2.08 -13.35
N LEU A 155 2.44 2.81 -12.64
CA LEU A 155 2.44 4.28 -12.63
C LEU A 155 3.55 4.92 -13.48
N SER A 156 4.45 4.15 -14.07
CA SER A 156 5.52 4.68 -14.91
C SER A 156 4.97 5.33 -16.19
N VAL A 157 5.40 6.56 -16.46
CA VAL A 157 5.22 7.23 -17.75
C VAL A 157 6.10 6.53 -18.77
N ALA A 158 5.48 5.86 -19.74
CA ALA A 158 6.17 5.05 -20.72
C ALA A 158 5.49 5.09 -22.09
N GLN A 159 6.24 4.93 -23.17
CA GLN A 159 5.62 4.75 -24.49
C GLN A 159 4.76 3.48 -24.46
N ALA A 160 3.60 3.52 -25.12
CA ALA A 160 2.71 2.36 -25.16
C ALA A 160 3.45 1.14 -25.77
N PRO A 161 3.19 -0.08 -25.27
CA PRO A 161 3.74 -1.30 -25.87
C PRO A 161 3.48 -1.37 -27.37
N SER A 162 4.45 -1.88 -28.11
CA SER A 162 4.35 -2.01 -29.57
C SER A 162 3.53 -3.22 -30.00
N GLY A 163 3.14 -3.27 -31.28
CA GLY A 163 2.43 -4.41 -31.86
C GLY A 163 0.90 -4.35 -31.69
N PRO A 164 0.19 -5.34 -32.27
CA PRO A 164 -1.27 -5.36 -32.24
C PRO A 164 -1.80 -5.61 -30.82
N ALA A 165 -2.97 -5.05 -30.54
CA ALA A 165 -3.72 -5.39 -29.34
C ALA A 165 -4.12 -6.88 -29.37
N GLY A 166 -4.03 -7.55 -28.22
CA GLY A 166 -4.35 -8.98 -28.07
C GLY A 166 -5.84 -9.27 -27.86
N GLY A 167 -6.72 -8.28 -28.06
CA GLY A 167 -8.15 -8.38 -27.79
C GLY A 167 -8.53 -8.28 -26.30
N GLY A 168 -7.55 -8.07 -25.40
CA GLY A 168 -7.80 -7.81 -23.98
C GLY A 168 -8.27 -6.37 -23.71
N ALA A 169 -8.58 -6.08 -22.45
CA ALA A 169 -8.96 -4.74 -22.02
C ALA A 169 -7.84 -3.71 -22.30
N PRO A 170 -8.17 -2.42 -22.53
CA PRO A 170 -7.17 -1.38 -22.75
C PRO A 170 -6.16 -1.29 -21.60
N LEU A 171 -4.89 -1.04 -21.91
CA LEU A 171 -3.81 -0.99 -20.91
C LEU A 171 -4.09 0.02 -19.80
N LEU A 172 -4.62 1.19 -20.15
CA LEU A 172 -5.09 2.18 -19.18
C LEU A 172 -6.07 1.59 -18.14
N ALA A 173 -7.07 0.83 -18.59
CA ALA A 173 -8.08 0.24 -17.71
C ALA A 173 -7.47 -0.85 -16.81
N LEU A 174 -6.62 -1.71 -17.40
CA LEU A 174 -5.92 -2.76 -16.65
C LEU A 174 -5.03 -2.17 -15.55
N ARG A 175 -4.32 -1.07 -15.83
CA ARG A 175 -3.51 -0.37 -14.81
C ARG A 175 -4.37 0.19 -13.69
N ALA A 176 -5.48 0.83 -14.03
CA ALA A 176 -6.41 1.39 -13.06
C ALA A 176 -7.01 0.30 -12.15
N GLU A 177 -7.45 -0.82 -12.73
CA GLU A 177 -7.99 -1.97 -12.00
C GLU A 177 -6.98 -2.59 -11.05
N LYS A 178 -5.70 -2.69 -11.44
CA LYS A 178 -4.65 -3.19 -10.55
C LYS A 178 -4.32 -2.23 -9.40
N LEU A 179 -4.25 -0.92 -9.67
CA LEU A 179 -4.09 0.07 -8.59
C LEU A 179 -5.25 -0.01 -7.58
N TRP A 180 -6.47 -0.24 -8.06
CA TRP A 180 -7.64 -0.48 -7.21
C TRP A 180 -7.50 -1.75 -6.36
N SER A 181 -7.16 -2.89 -6.98
CA SER A 181 -7.01 -4.16 -6.25
C SER A 181 -5.94 -4.07 -5.16
N MET A 182 -4.84 -3.37 -5.45
CA MET A 182 -3.77 -3.09 -4.49
C MET A 182 -4.21 -2.21 -3.31
N GLY A 183 -5.40 -1.61 -3.37
CA GLY A 183 -5.83 -0.57 -2.44
C GLY A 183 -5.06 0.74 -2.56
N ALA A 184 -4.35 0.96 -3.67
CA ALA A 184 -3.59 2.18 -3.94
C ALA A 184 -4.52 3.30 -4.47
N VAL A 185 -5.55 3.63 -3.69
CA VAL A 185 -6.63 4.55 -4.11
C VAL A 185 -6.11 5.96 -4.41
N ASP A 186 -5.16 6.45 -3.62
CA ASP A 186 -4.56 7.77 -3.83
C ASP A 186 -3.75 7.81 -5.14
N ASP A 187 -3.01 6.74 -5.43
CA ASP A 187 -2.26 6.59 -6.68
C ASP A 187 -3.20 6.46 -7.88
N LEU A 188 -4.29 5.70 -7.74
CA LEU A 188 -5.33 5.55 -8.76
C LEU A 188 -5.98 6.90 -9.09
N ASN A 189 -6.39 7.66 -8.07
CA ASN A 189 -6.97 8.98 -8.27
C ASN A 189 -5.97 9.95 -8.92
N ALA A 190 -4.70 9.92 -8.53
CA ALA A 190 -3.65 10.72 -9.16
C ALA A 190 -3.42 10.32 -10.62
N PHE A 191 -3.42 9.02 -10.92
CA PHE A 191 -3.28 8.47 -12.26
C PHE A 191 -4.44 8.90 -13.18
N LEU A 192 -5.69 8.75 -12.71
CA LEU A 192 -6.89 9.08 -13.49
C LEU A 192 -7.03 10.58 -13.78
N LYS A 193 -6.45 11.47 -12.97
CA LYS A 193 -6.42 12.92 -13.25
C LYS A 193 -5.64 13.27 -14.52
N GLY A 194 -4.67 12.45 -14.92
CA GLY A 194 -3.90 12.63 -16.16
C GLY A 194 -4.60 12.11 -17.42
N VAL A 195 -5.75 11.45 -17.27
CA VAL A 195 -6.45 10.76 -18.36
C VAL A 195 -7.42 11.72 -19.05
N SER A 196 -7.42 11.72 -20.38
CA SER A 196 -8.40 12.49 -21.16
C SER A 196 -9.81 11.93 -20.99
N LEU A 197 -10.82 12.82 -20.92
CA LEU A 197 -12.24 12.42 -20.72
C LEU A 197 -12.79 11.45 -21.79
N GLN A 198 -12.19 11.45 -22.98
CA GLN A 198 -12.55 10.59 -24.11
C GLN A 198 -12.13 9.14 -23.90
N ALA A 199 -11.10 8.89 -23.08
CA ALA A 199 -10.61 7.55 -22.77
C ALA A 199 -11.41 6.83 -21.68
N PHE A 200 -12.34 7.54 -21.01
CA PHE A 200 -13.17 6.96 -19.95
C PHE A 200 -14.31 6.12 -20.54
N THR A 201 -14.08 4.80 -20.56
CA THR A 201 -15.09 3.77 -20.80
C THR A 201 -16.02 3.61 -19.60
N PRO A 202 -17.23 3.02 -19.74
CA PRO A 202 -18.14 2.83 -18.62
C PRO A 202 -17.48 2.10 -17.42
N PRO A 203 -16.74 0.98 -17.60
CA PRO A 203 -16.03 0.34 -16.48
C PRO A 203 -15.02 1.26 -15.78
N LEU A 204 -14.26 2.06 -16.55
CA LEU A 204 -13.30 3.00 -15.99
C LEU A 204 -13.98 4.15 -15.23
N ARG A 205 -15.17 4.59 -15.68
CA ARG A 205 -15.98 5.59 -14.96
C ARG A 205 -16.50 5.07 -13.64
N HIS A 206 -16.97 3.82 -13.61
CA HIS A 206 -17.42 3.18 -12.37
C HIS A 206 -16.26 3.10 -11.37
N LEU A 207 -15.10 2.63 -11.83
CA LEU A 207 -13.90 2.56 -11.00
C LEU A 207 -13.44 3.93 -10.50
N ALA A 208 -13.49 4.95 -11.35
CA ALA A 208 -13.15 6.32 -10.99
C ALA A 208 -14.13 6.92 -9.97
N ALA A 209 -15.43 6.62 -10.10
CA ALA A 209 -16.43 7.03 -9.13
C ALA A 209 -16.19 6.37 -7.76
N ASP A 210 -15.93 5.06 -7.73
CA ASP A 210 -15.60 4.33 -6.50
C ASP A 210 -14.34 4.86 -5.80
N ALA A 211 -13.27 5.10 -6.57
CA ALA A 211 -12.04 5.69 -6.05
C ALA A 211 -12.24 7.10 -5.50
N ALA A 212 -13.07 7.91 -6.16
CA ALA A 212 -13.43 9.24 -5.69
C ALA A 212 -14.30 9.22 -4.43
N LEU A 213 -15.26 8.29 -4.33
CA LEU A 213 -16.10 8.10 -3.13
C LEU A 213 -15.25 7.74 -1.90
N LEU A 214 -14.27 6.85 -2.06
CA LEU A 214 -13.34 6.50 -0.97
C LEU A 214 -12.46 7.67 -0.54
N ALA A 215 -11.99 8.48 -1.49
CA ALA A 215 -11.19 9.67 -1.23
C ALA A 215 -12.00 10.87 -0.70
N GLY A 216 -13.34 10.78 -0.70
CA GLY A 216 -14.22 11.89 -0.35
C GLY A 216 -14.27 12.99 -1.42
N ASP A 217 -13.82 12.71 -2.65
CA ASP A 217 -13.93 13.62 -3.80
C ASP A 217 -15.33 13.49 -4.41
N THR A 218 -16.31 14.11 -3.73
CA THR A 218 -17.72 14.11 -4.17
C THR A 218 -17.87 14.69 -5.58
N ALA A 219 -17.08 15.71 -5.94
CA ALA A 219 -17.19 16.34 -7.26
C ALA A 219 -16.84 15.37 -8.38
N THR A 220 -15.71 14.66 -8.26
CA THR A 220 -15.30 13.65 -9.25
C THR A 220 -16.28 12.48 -9.26
N ALA A 221 -16.69 11.97 -8.10
CA ALA A 221 -17.65 10.86 -8.02
C ALA A 221 -18.97 11.18 -8.76
N CYS A 222 -19.52 12.37 -8.52
CA CYS A 222 -20.77 12.81 -9.13
C CYS A 222 -20.63 13.10 -10.63
N ALA A 223 -19.50 13.66 -11.07
CA ALA A 223 -19.23 13.85 -12.50
C ALA A 223 -19.18 12.52 -13.25
N GLN A 224 -18.51 11.50 -12.69
CA GLN A 224 -18.41 10.18 -13.32
C GLN A 224 -19.75 9.43 -13.31
N ALA A 225 -20.51 9.48 -12.21
CA ALA A 225 -21.84 8.88 -12.14
C ALA A 225 -22.83 9.53 -13.12
N SER A 226 -22.79 10.86 -13.26
CA SER A 226 -23.61 11.55 -14.25
C SER A 226 -23.25 11.15 -15.68
N ALA A 227 -21.96 10.98 -15.98
CA ALA A 227 -21.50 10.55 -17.29
C ALA A 227 -21.93 9.10 -17.61
N LEU A 228 -21.92 8.21 -16.61
CA LEU A 228 -22.41 6.83 -16.73
C LEU A 228 -23.91 6.77 -17.07
N ARG A 229 -24.73 7.55 -16.34
CA ARG A 229 -26.18 7.60 -16.57
C ARG A 229 -26.53 8.06 -17.99
N GLY A 230 -25.73 8.96 -18.58
CA GLY A 230 -25.91 9.40 -19.97
C GLY A 230 -25.71 8.28 -21.02
N GLN A 231 -25.21 7.11 -20.62
CA GLN A 231 -24.90 5.98 -21.50
C GLN A 231 -25.90 4.82 -21.37
N GLY A 232 -26.85 4.86 -20.44
CA GLY A 232 -27.89 3.85 -20.27
C GLY A 232 -28.48 3.79 -18.86
N ASP A 233 -29.40 2.85 -18.65
CA ASP A 233 -29.96 2.54 -17.33
C ASP A 233 -28.94 1.74 -16.51
N ASP A 234 -28.27 2.43 -15.59
CA ASP A 234 -27.28 1.86 -14.68
C ASP A 234 -27.72 2.07 -13.23
N THR A 235 -28.04 0.98 -12.53
CA THR A 235 -28.47 1.00 -11.12
C THR A 235 -27.42 1.60 -10.20
N TYR A 236 -26.13 1.31 -10.43
CA TYR A 236 -25.06 1.90 -9.65
C TYR A 236 -25.00 3.42 -9.87
N ALA A 237 -25.06 3.89 -11.12
CA ALA A 237 -25.08 5.31 -11.42
C ALA A 237 -26.30 6.01 -10.79
N ALA A 238 -27.45 5.33 -10.73
CA ALA A 238 -28.63 5.83 -10.04
C ALA A 238 -28.44 5.93 -8.52
N MET A 239 -27.88 4.91 -7.88
CA MET A 239 -27.56 4.93 -6.45
C MET A 239 -26.54 6.00 -6.09
N VAL A 240 -25.45 6.13 -6.86
CA VAL A 240 -24.46 7.21 -6.64
C VAL A 240 -25.09 8.59 -6.87
N SER A 241 -26.04 8.70 -7.79
CA SER A 241 -26.76 9.96 -8.00
C SER A 241 -27.62 10.38 -6.81
N VAL A 242 -28.20 9.44 -6.06
CA VAL A 242 -28.90 9.73 -4.79
C VAL A 242 -27.93 10.39 -3.81
N TYR A 243 -26.75 9.80 -3.61
CA TYR A 243 -25.68 10.41 -2.80
C TYR A 243 -25.32 11.83 -3.30
N CYS A 244 -25.17 11.99 -4.62
CA CYS A 244 -24.82 13.27 -5.23
C CYS A 244 -25.91 14.34 -5.11
N GLN A 245 -27.18 13.95 -5.19
CA GLN A 245 -28.31 14.84 -4.98
C GLN A 245 -28.35 15.33 -3.53
N PHE A 246 -28.17 14.44 -2.55
CA PHE A 246 -28.03 14.85 -1.15
C PHE A 246 -26.83 15.77 -0.92
N ALA A 247 -25.66 15.43 -1.46
CA ALA A 247 -24.49 16.28 -1.36
C ALA A 247 -24.69 17.66 -2.02
N GLY A 248 -25.54 17.74 -3.05
CA GLY A 248 -25.93 18.99 -3.72
C GLY A 248 -27.14 19.71 -3.09
N GLY A 249 -27.67 19.25 -1.96
CA GLY A 249 -28.83 19.85 -1.28
C GLY A 249 -30.19 19.59 -1.97
N LYS A 250 -30.25 18.63 -2.89
CA LYS A 250 -31.42 18.26 -3.70
C LYS A 250 -32.17 17.08 -3.11
N ALA A 251 -32.65 17.25 -1.86
CA ALA A 251 -33.24 16.15 -1.10
C ALA A 251 -34.51 15.59 -1.76
N SER A 252 -35.36 16.44 -2.34
CA SER A 252 -36.60 15.99 -3.01
C SER A 252 -36.31 15.14 -4.26
N GLU A 253 -35.31 15.51 -5.05
CA GLU A 253 -34.87 14.73 -6.20
C GLU A 253 -34.20 13.42 -5.80
N ALA A 254 -33.48 13.42 -4.67
CA ALA A 254 -32.90 12.22 -4.08
C ALA A 254 -33.99 11.23 -3.68
N SER A 255 -35.01 11.68 -2.94
CA SER A 255 -36.14 10.84 -2.53
C SER A 255 -36.91 10.27 -3.72
N LEU A 256 -37.16 11.06 -4.77
CA LEU A 256 -37.80 10.54 -5.98
C LEU A 256 -36.95 9.46 -6.66
N THR A 257 -35.63 9.67 -6.75
CA THR A 257 -34.72 8.69 -7.36
C THR A 257 -34.66 7.42 -6.52
N GLU A 258 -34.69 7.55 -5.20
CA GLU A 258 -34.75 6.45 -4.25
C GLU A 258 -36.06 5.64 -4.39
N ASP A 259 -37.21 6.29 -4.50
CA ASP A 259 -38.51 5.63 -4.72
C ASP A 259 -38.51 4.81 -6.00
N VAL A 260 -37.94 5.35 -7.09
CA VAL A 260 -37.75 4.61 -8.35
C VAL A 260 -36.88 3.37 -8.14
N LEU A 261 -35.79 3.46 -7.36
CA LEU A 261 -34.95 2.30 -7.05
C LEU A 261 -35.71 1.24 -6.22
N ARG A 262 -36.60 1.66 -5.31
CA ARG A 262 -37.48 0.75 -4.55
C ARG A 262 -38.49 0.06 -5.47
N GLU A 263 -39.10 0.79 -6.41
CA GLU A 263 -40.01 0.24 -7.41
C GLU A 263 -39.32 -0.77 -8.35
N GLN A 264 -38.06 -0.50 -8.70
CA GLN A 264 -37.20 -1.43 -9.44
C GLN A 264 -36.76 -2.64 -8.61
N LYS A 265 -37.14 -2.71 -7.33
CA LYS A 265 -36.85 -3.80 -6.40
C LYS A 265 -35.36 -4.03 -6.19
N VAL A 266 -34.57 -2.94 -6.22
CA VAL A 266 -33.16 -2.99 -5.81
C VAL A 266 -33.09 -3.47 -4.35
N LYS A 267 -32.23 -4.44 -4.07
CA LYS A 267 -32.09 -5.03 -2.73
C LYS A 267 -30.78 -4.58 -2.12
N ASP A 268 -30.80 -3.41 -1.49
CA ASP A 268 -29.66 -2.90 -0.74
C ASP A 268 -30.15 -2.17 0.53
N PRO A 269 -30.37 -2.92 1.63
CA PRO A 269 -30.86 -2.34 2.86
C PRO A 269 -29.92 -1.28 3.45
N ALA A 270 -28.61 -1.44 3.29
CA ALA A 270 -27.63 -0.50 3.82
C ALA A 270 -27.70 0.85 3.09
N PHE A 271 -27.81 0.80 1.76
CA PHE A 271 -28.05 1.98 0.93
C PHE A 271 -29.32 2.71 1.36
N PHE A 272 -30.46 2.02 1.44
CA PHE A 272 -31.74 2.66 1.76
C PHE A 272 -31.77 3.23 3.18
N ILE A 273 -31.21 2.53 4.18
CA ILE A 273 -31.10 3.06 5.55
C ILE A 273 -30.29 4.37 5.56
N ALA A 274 -29.22 4.44 4.78
CA ALA A 274 -28.37 5.63 4.72
C ALA A 274 -29.00 6.77 3.90
N ALA A 275 -29.71 6.45 2.82
CA ALA A 275 -30.46 7.41 2.02
C ALA A 275 -31.62 8.02 2.82
N ASP A 276 -32.42 7.19 3.50
CA ASP A 276 -33.50 7.60 4.40
C ASP A 276 -32.99 8.58 5.46
N ALA A 277 -31.84 8.25 6.09
CA ALA A 277 -31.21 9.10 7.10
C ALA A 277 -30.79 10.47 6.55
N LEU A 278 -30.27 10.54 5.31
CA LEU A 278 -29.95 11.79 4.63
C LEU A 278 -31.20 12.59 4.24
N GLY A 279 -32.30 11.90 3.95
CA GLY A 279 -33.62 12.49 3.69
C GLY A 279 -34.31 13.07 4.93
N GLY A 280 -33.71 12.92 6.13
CA GLY A 280 -34.28 13.40 7.38
C GLY A 280 -35.26 12.42 8.04
N ILE A 281 -35.35 11.19 7.53
CA ILE A 281 -36.08 10.10 8.18
C ILE A 281 -35.23 9.58 9.35
N ALA A 282 -35.87 9.22 10.46
CA ALA A 282 -35.16 8.73 11.63
C ALA A 282 -34.21 7.58 11.26
N PRO A 283 -32.90 7.70 11.55
CA PRO A 283 -31.91 6.77 11.04
C PRO A 283 -32.12 5.37 11.61
N GLY A 284 -32.23 4.39 10.71
CA GLY A 284 -32.09 2.98 11.07
C GLY A 284 -30.67 2.66 11.55
N ARG A 285 -30.49 1.45 12.08
CA ARG A 285 -29.15 0.94 12.43
C ARG A 285 -28.59 0.10 11.29
N LEU A 286 -27.38 0.40 10.85
CA LEU A 286 -26.60 -0.49 10.00
C LEU A 286 -26.15 -1.69 10.84
N THR A 287 -26.73 -2.87 10.60
CA THR A 287 -26.43 -4.09 11.36
C THR A 287 -25.49 -5.02 10.62
N ALA A 288 -25.57 -5.06 9.29
CA ALA A 288 -24.78 -5.94 8.43
C ALA A 288 -24.65 -5.35 7.02
N PHE A 289 -23.69 -5.88 6.26
CA PHE A 289 -23.54 -5.66 4.83
C PHE A 289 -23.43 -7.03 4.16
N ASP A 290 -24.14 -7.24 3.06
CA ASP A 290 -23.91 -8.41 2.20
C ASP A 290 -22.52 -8.29 1.54
N ARG A 291 -22.21 -7.09 1.06
CA ARG A 291 -20.88 -6.68 0.61
C ARG A 291 -20.71 -5.19 0.86
N LEU A 292 -19.74 -4.81 1.67
CA LEU A 292 -19.41 -3.39 1.87
C LEU A 292 -18.90 -2.78 0.55
N THR A 293 -19.43 -1.64 0.16
CA THR A 293 -19.03 -0.89 -1.04
C THR A 293 -18.46 0.50 -0.72
N PRO A 294 -17.78 1.16 -1.68
CA PRO A 294 -17.38 2.55 -1.55
C PRO A 294 -18.54 3.51 -1.31
N LEU A 295 -19.68 3.27 -1.96
CA LEU A 295 -20.88 4.07 -1.79
C LEU A 295 -21.45 3.94 -0.38
N ASP A 296 -21.46 2.74 0.21
CA ASP A 296 -21.90 2.54 1.60
C ASP A 296 -21.07 3.37 2.57
N LEU A 297 -19.74 3.37 2.41
CA LEU A 297 -18.84 4.16 3.25
C LEU A 297 -19.06 5.66 3.07
N ALA A 298 -19.31 6.12 1.84
CA ALA A 298 -19.58 7.52 1.55
C ALA A 298 -20.93 7.97 2.15
N LEU A 299 -21.97 7.17 1.99
CA LEU A 299 -23.31 7.42 2.54
C LEU A 299 -23.30 7.37 4.07
N ALA A 300 -22.69 6.35 4.69
CA ALA A 300 -22.59 6.26 6.13
C ALA A 300 -21.85 7.46 6.73
N ARG A 301 -20.79 7.93 6.07
CA ARG A 301 -20.06 9.15 6.47
C ARG A 301 -20.94 10.39 6.36
N ALA A 302 -21.64 10.57 5.24
CA ALA A 302 -22.51 11.72 5.01
C ALA A 302 -23.69 11.74 6.00
N ALA A 303 -24.29 10.59 6.27
CA ALA A 303 -25.41 10.39 7.19
C ALA A 303 -24.98 10.34 8.67
N LYS A 304 -23.67 10.38 8.96
CA LYS A 304 -23.09 10.18 10.30
C LYS A 304 -23.54 8.88 10.97
N LEU A 305 -23.77 7.83 10.17
CA LEU A 305 -24.16 6.52 10.66
C LEU A 305 -22.96 5.75 11.20
N ALA A 306 -23.17 5.09 12.33
CA ALA A 306 -22.20 4.18 12.90
C ALA A 306 -22.08 2.93 12.03
N LEU A 307 -20.85 2.54 11.69
CA LEU A 307 -20.60 1.29 10.97
C LEU A 307 -20.46 0.12 11.96
N PRO A 308 -21.14 -1.02 11.72
CA PRO A 308 -21.01 -2.21 12.55
C PRO A 308 -19.59 -2.79 12.46
N GLU A 309 -19.15 -3.50 13.51
CA GLU A 309 -17.83 -4.14 13.56
C GLU A 309 -17.61 -5.12 12.41
N ALA A 310 -18.68 -5.79 11.95
CA ALA A 310 -18.67 -6.69 10.80
C ALA A 310 -18.14 -6.03 9.50
N ALA A 311 -18.18 -4.69 9.38
CA ALA A 311 -17.59 -3.97 8.25
C ALA A 311 -16.08 -4.23 8.10
N ALA A 312 -15.37 -4.51 9.21
CA ALA A 312 -13.94 -4.84 9.20
C ALA A 312 -13.63 -6.23 8.61
N GLY A 313 -14.67 -7.02 8.29
CA GLY A 313 -14.57 -8.31 7.60
C GLY A 313 -14.30 -8.22 6.11
N THR A 314 -14.35 -7.03 5.49
CA THR A 314 -14.13 -6.88 4.04
C THR A 314 -12.75 -7.40 3.60
N PRO A 315 -12.66 -8.19 2.50
CA PRO A 315 -11.39 -8.66 1.97
C PRO A 315 -10.71 -7.63 1.05
N VAL A 316 -11.38 -6.51 0.72
CA VAL A 316 -10.88 -5.54 -0.27
C VAL A 316 -9.93 -4.54 0.40
N PRO A 317 -8.64 -4.48 0.03
CA PRO A 317 -7.66 -3.62 0.69
C PRO A 317 -8.01 -2.13 0.66
N ALA A 318 -8.59 -1.65 -0.46
CA ALA A 318 -9.08 -0.26 -0.59
C ALA A 318 -10.13 0.08 0.49
N LEU A 319 -11.07 -0.84 0.73
CA LEU A 319 -12.12 -0.65 1.75
C LEU A 319 -11.57 -0.78 3.16
N GLN A 320 -10.60 -1.67 3.41
CA GLN A 320 -9.92 -1.76 4.70
C GLN A 320 -9.21 -0.45 5.04
N ALA A 321 -8.46 0.12 4.09
CA ALA A 321 -7.77 1.39 4.27
C ALA A 321 -8.75 2.56 4.50
N ALA A 322 -9.86 2.60 3.74
CA ALA A 322 -10.89 3.62 3.92
C ALA A 322 -11.65 3.49 5.25
N LEU A 323 -11.97 2.26 5.68
CA LEU A 323 -12.63 1.98 6.94
C LEU A 323 -11.76 2.37 8.13
N ALA A 324 -10.46 2.08 8.08
CA ALA A 324 -9.48 2.45 9.10
C ALA A 324 -9.46 3.97 9.37
N LYS A 325 -9.63 4.77 8.31
CA LYS A 325 -9.66 6.24 8.34
C LYS A 325 -11.05 6.83 8.63
N THR A 326 -12.10 6.01 8.74
CA THR A 326 -13.48 6.50 8.90
C THR A 326 -13.84 6.69 10.38
N ALA A 327 -14.09 7.94 10.78
CA ALA A 327 -14.37 8.30 12.17
C ALA A 327 -15.68 7.71 12.74
N SER A 328 -16.67 7.41 11.89
CA SER A 328 -17.94 6.81 12.31
C SER A 328 -17.87 5.29 12.50
N ALA A 329 -16.76 4.65 12.16
CA ALA A 329 -16.52 3.25 12.50
C ALA A 329 -16.11 3.10 13.96
N SER A 330 -16.46 1.96 14.58
CA SER A 330 -16.01 1.67 15.95
C SER A 330 -14.48 1.65 16.05
N PRO A 331 -13.89 2.02 17.20
CA PRO A 331 -12.44 1.97 17.39
C PRO A 331 -11.84 0.61 17.04
N ASP A 332 -12.50 -0.49 17.44
CA ASP A 332 -12.02 -1.85 17.16
C ASP A 332 -12.07 -2.20 15.68
N ALA A 333 -13.16 -1.83 14.97
CA ALA A 333 -13.26 -2.02 13.53
C ALA A 333 -12.17 -1.26 12.78
N ARG A 334 -11.84 -0.04 13.23
CA ARG A 334 -10.76 0.78 12.65
C ARG A 334 -9.41 0.12 12.85
N LEU A 335 -9.11 -0.43 14.03
CA LEU A 335 -7.86 -1.13 14.30
C LEU A 335 -7.72 -2.41 13.48
N ILE A 336 -8.76 -3.24 13.41
CA ILE A 336 -8.78 -4.46 12.58
C ILE A 336 -8.53 -4.11 11.12
N ALA A 337 -9.22 -3.09 10.60
CA ALA A 337 -9.08 -2.66 9.22
C ALA A 337 -7.69 -2.05 8.93
N ALA A 338 -7.14 -1.27 9.87
CA ALA A 338 -5.84 -0.64 9.73
C ALA A 338 -4.71 -1.66 9.60
N GLU A 339 -4.68 -2.68 10.47
CA GLU A 339 -3.65 -3.71 10.41
C GLU A 339 -3.74 -4.57 9.14
N LYS A 340 -4.96 -4.97 8.75
CA LYS A 340 -5.16 -5.71 7.48
C LYS A 340 -4.71 -4.88 6.28
N ALA A 341 -5.07 -3.60 6.24
CA ALA A 341 -4.66 -2.69 5.18
C ALA A 341 -3.14 -2.45 5.17
N GLU A 342 -2.48 -2.37 6.33
CA GLU A 342 -1.02 -2.21 6.41
C GLU A 342 -0.30 -3.45 5.88
N MET A 343 -0.75 -4.65 6.30
CA MET A 343 -0.18 -5.92 5.84
C MET A 343 -0.41 -6.16 4.34
N ALA A 344 -1.56 -5.74 3.79
CA ALA A 344 -1.81 -5.73 2.34
C ALA A 344 -1.09 -4.57 1.61
N GLY A 345 -0.47 -3.67 2.36
CA GLY A 345 0.23 -2.48 1.89
C GLY A 345 -0.66 -1.32 1.42
N ALA A 346 -1.99 -1.46 1.45
CA ALA A 346 -2.96 -0.40 1.14
C ALA A 346 -2.94 0.76 2.13
N LEU A 347 -2.32 0.57 3.31
CA LEU A 347 -2.10 1.60 4.32
C LEU A 347 -0.61 1.66 4.68
N ASP A 348 -0.07 2.86 4.83
CA ASP A 348 1.31 3.04 5.27
C ASP A 348 1.44 2.88 6.80
N THR A 349 2.64 2.51 7.25
CA THR A 349 2.90 2.28 8.67
C THR A 349 2.81 3.57 9.51
N ALA A 350 2.94 4.75 8.89
CA ALA A 350 2.79 6.02 9.60
C ALA A 350 1.33 6.30 9.98
N THR A 351 0.41 6.00 9.07
CA THR A 351 -1.04 6.08 9.27
C THR A 351 -1.48 5.06 10.31
N LEU A 352 -0.91 3.84 10.30
CA LEU A 352 -1.20 2.85 11.34
C LEU A 352 -0.83 3.39 12.73
N ARG A 353 0.34 4.04 12.85
CA ARG A 353 0.76 4.70 14.10
C ARG A 353 -0.21 5.79 14.52
N GLN A 354 -0.64 6.67 13.61
CA GLN A 354 -1.65 7.70 13.91
C GLN A 354 -2.97 7.10 14.42
N ILE A 355 -3.40 5.96 13.86
CA ILE A 355 -4.62 5.27 14.31
C ILE A 355 -4.42 4.66 15.70
N TYR A 356 -3.25 4.07 15.96
CA TYR A 356 -2.90 3.59 17.29
C TYR A 356 -2.88 4.76 18.28
N ASP A 357 -2.20 5.87 17.97
CA ASP A 357 -2.10 7.07 18.81
C ASP A 357 -3.48 7.65 19.18
N ALA A 358 -4.44 7.58 18.25
CA ALA A 358 -5.82 8.01 18.48
C ALA A 358 -6.65 7.06 19.37
N THR A 359 -6.12 5.90 19.75
CA THR A 359 -6.78 4.92 20.60
C THR A 359 -6.53 5.23 22.08
N SER A 360 -7.61 5.36 22.85
CA SER A 360 -7.54 5.65 24.28
C SER A 360 -7.39 4.39 25.13
N PHE A 361 -6.52 4.50 26.15
CA PHE A 361 -6.29 3.49 27.17
C PHE A 361 -6.34 4.11 28.57
N THR A 362 -6.81 3.35 29.54
CA THR A 362 -6.79 3.70 30.96
C THR A 362 -5.36 3.61 31.51
N PRO A 363 -5.03 4.34 32.61
CA PRO A 363 -3.73 4.20 33.27
C PRO A 363 -3.44 2.77 33.73
N GLN A 364 -4.48 2.00 34.10
CA GLN A 364 -4.36 0.61 34.51
C GLN A 364 -3.98 -0.30 33.33
N GLU A 365 -4.53 -0.06 32.14
CA GLU A 365 -4.13 -0.78 30.91
C GLU A 365 -2.68 -0.46 30.54
N LEU A 366 -2.27 0.81 30.58
CA LEU A 366 -0.89 1.22 30.29
C LEU A 366 0.14 0.66 31.27
N ALA A 367 -0.27 0.37 32.51
CA ALA A 367 0.55 -0.33 33.50
C ALA A 367 0.74 -1.84 33.18
N LEU A 368 -0.02 -2.39 32.23
CA LEU A 368 0.04 -3.78 31.78
C LEU A 368 0.28 -3.84 30.26
N PRO A 369 1.51 -3.57 29.79
CA PRO A 369 1.82 -3.36 28.36
C PRO A 369 1.47 -4.54 27.44
N LEU A 370 1.35 -5.73 28.04
CA LEU A 370 1.14 -7.03 27.39
C LEU A 370 -0.03 -7.73 28.05
N GLY A 371 -1.15 -7.02 28.12
CA GLY A 371 -2.42 -7.58 28.58
C GLY A 371 -2.81 -8.86 27.84
N PRO A 372 -3.84 -9.57 28.33
CA PRO A 372 -4.25 -10.86 27.76
C PRO A 372 -4.78 -10.76 26.32
N ASP A 373 -5.15 -9.56 25.86
CA ASP A 373 -5.62 -9.33 24.51
C ASP A 373 -4.46 -9.42 23.50
N LYS A 374 -4.53 -10.43 22.62
CA LYS A 374 -3.60 -10.62 21.50
C LYS A 374 -4.13 -10.04 20.19
N GLY A 375 -5.26 -9.36 20.22
CA GLY A 375 -5.88 -8.69 19.08
C GLY A 375 -5.24 -7.32 18.76
N PRO A 376 -5.84 -6.58 17.80
CA PRO A 376 -5.33 -5.28 17.39
C PRO A 376 -5.27 -4.23 18.51
N ARG A 377 -6.25 -4.24 19.43
CA ARG A 377 -6.27 -3.32 20.57
C ARG A 377 -5.11 -3.58 21.54
N GLY A 378 -4.83 -4.85 21.86
CA GLY A 378 -3.65 -5.24 22.64
C GLY A 378 -2.33 -4.84 21.98
N ARG A 379 -2.21 -4.96 20.65
CA ARG A 379 -1.03 -4.46 19.91
C ARG A 379 -0.89 -2.95 19.95
N ALA A 380 -2.00 -2.21 19.81
CA ALA A 380 -1.99 -0.76 19.98
C ALA A 380 -1.56 -0.36 21.40
N LEU A 381 -2.02 -1.08 22.43
CA LEU A 381 -1.57 -0.87 23.83
C LEU A 381 -0.06 -1.10 24.00
N SER A 382 0.47 -2.20 23.44
CA SER A 382 1.91 -2.48 23.44
C SER A 382 2.69 -1.36 22.77
N TYR A 383 2.18 -0.85 21.65
CA TYR A 383 2.81 0.25 20.93
C TYR A 383 2.85 1.53 21.77
N HIS A 384 1.72 1.95 22.33
CA HIS A 384 1.63 3.12 23.22
C HIS A 384 2.63 3.05 24.36
N THR A 385 2.73 1.88 24.99
CA THR A 385 3.70 1.67 26.08
C THR A 385 5.12 1.85 25.56
N ALA A 386 5.48 1.18 24.45
CA ALA A 386 6.83 1.23 23.91
C ALA A 386 7.26 2.64 23.45
N ILE A 387 6.32 3.49 23.02
CA ILE A 387 6.63 4.86 22.59
C ILE A 387 6.55 5.90 23.70
N GLN A 388 6.11 5.54 24.91
CA GLN A 388 5.94 6.47 26.02
C GLN A 388 7.21 7.30 26.29
N PRO A 389 7.10 8.63 26.43
CA PRO A 389 8.23 9.47 26.83
C PRO A 389 8.79 9.06 28.20
N GLY A 390 10.11 9.09 28.35
CA GLY A 390 10.78 8.75 29.60
C GLY A 390 10.91 7.24 29.89
N LEU A 391 10.31 6.36 29.08
CA LEU A 391 10.54 4.92 29.18
C LEU A 391 12.01 4.60 28.88
N SER A 392 12.68 3.89 29.79
CA SER A 392 14.07 3.47 29.63
C SER A 392 14.25 2.61 28.38
N ALA A 393 15.47 2.62 27.81
CA ALA A 393 15.78 1.79 26.65
C ALA A 393 15.53 0.30 26.92
N ALA A 394 15.90 -0.19 28.11
CA ALA A 394 15.69 -1.59 28.52
C ALA A 394 14.21 -1.98 28.59
N ALA A 395 13.36 -1.17 29.21
CA ALA A 395 11.92 -1.45 29.27
C ALA A 395 11.27 -1.36 27.88
N ARG A 396 11.71 -0.41 27.05
CA ARG A 396 11.24 -0.26 25.67
C ARG A 396 11.52 -1.50 24.83
N ILE A 397 12.75 -2.03 24.85
CA ILE A 397 13.09 -3.24 24.09
C ILE A 397 12.37 -4.48 24.62
N GLU A 398 12.04 -4.54 25.91
CA GLU A 398 11.26 -5.65 26.47
C GLU A 398 9.85 -5.72 25.86
N VAL A 399 9.17 -4.56 25.78
CA VAL A 399 7.83 -4.47 25.16
C VAL A 399 7.91 -4.81 23.67
N ILE A 400 8.85 -4.21 22.94
CA ILE A 400 9.03 -4.44 21.50
C ILE A 400 9.37 -5.92 21.24
N GLY A 401 10.25 -6.51 22.04
CA GLY A 401 10.67 -7.90 21.88
C GLY A 401 9.53 -8.89 22.07
N LYS A 402 8.67 -8.66 23.08
CA LYS A 402 7.50 -9.51 23.31
C LYS A 402 6.45 -9.32 22.21
N ALA A 403 6.27 -8.11 21.68
CA ALA A 403 5.40 -7.86 20.53
C ALA A 403 5.88 -8.58 19.26
N LEU A 404 7.19 -8.52 18.96
CA LEU A 404 7.80 -9.23 17.83
C LEU A 404 7.70 -10.76 17.99
N ALA A 405 7.96 -11.28 19.19
CA ALA A 405 7.82 -12.69 19.48
C ALA A 405 6.36 -13.18 19.32
N ALA A 406 5.39 -12.39 19.79
CA ALA A 406 3.97 -12.70 19.66
C ALA A 406 3.48 -12.69 18.20
N ALA A 407 4.13 -11.91 17.33
CA ALA A 407 3.83 -11.88 15.90
C ALA A 407 4.29 -13.16 15.16
N GLY A 408 5.31 -13.86 15.68
CA GLY A 408 5.86 -15.09 15.11
C GLY A 408 6.78 -14.85 13.90
N ASP A 409 7.93 -15.52 13.86
CA ASP A 409 9.05 -15.15 12.97
C ASP A 409 8.80 -15.26 11.45
N ALA A 410 7.80 -16.05 11.04
CA ALA A 410 7.44 -16.34 9.65
C ALA A 410 5.97 -15.97 9.40
N SER A 411 5.60 -14.71 9.66
CA SER A 411 4.24 -14.21 9.46
C SER A 411 4.22 -12.80 8.86
N PRO A 412 3.17 -12.44 8.10
CA PRO A 412 2.95 -11.05 7.67
C PRO A 412 2.87 -10.06 8.85
N LEU A 413 2.37 -10.53 10.00
CA LEU A 413 2.26 -9.74 11.22
C LEU A 413 3.64 -9.35 11.76
N TYR A 414 4.65 -10.20 11.63
CA TYR A 414 6.03 -9.87 12.03
C TYR A 414 6.58 -8.72 11.19
N ALA A 415 6.39 -8.77 9.87
CA ALA A 415 6.85 -7.71 8.98
C ALA A 415 6.15 -6.36 9.28
N MET A 416 4.84 -6.36 9.56
CA MET A 416 4.12 -5.17 10.05
C MET A 416 4.71 -4.67 11.37
N THR A 417 4.88 -5.57 12.35
CA THR A 417 5.36 -5.23 13.71
C THR A 417 6.79 -4.68 13.66
N ALA A 418 7.66 -5.24 12.81
CA ALA A 418 9.01 -4.76 12.59
C ALA A 418 9.01 -3.32 12.03
N ARG A 419 8.16 -3.02 11.04
CA ARG A 419 8.00 -1.66 10.50
C ARG A 419 7.43 -0.68 11.53
N LEU A 420 6.46 -1.14 12.32
CA LEU A 420 5.80 -0.34 13.37
C LEU A 420 6.83 0.20 14.38
N TYR A 421 7.78 -0.64 14.80
CA TYR A 421 8.79 -0.29 15.80
C TYR A 421 10.14 0.15 15.23
N ALA A 422 10.30 0.19 13.90
CA ALA A 422 11.59 0.48 13.25
C ALA A 422 12.20 1.82 13.71
N ASP A 423 11.38 2.87 13.80
CA ASP A 423 11.84 4.20 14.23
C ASP A 423 12.27 4.20 15.70
N ALA A 424 11.52 3.51 16.58
CA ALA A 424 11.85 3.37 17.98
C ALA A 424 13.15 2.57 18.20
N LEU A 425 13.36 1.51 17.40
CA LEU A 425 14.59 0.70 17.43
C LEU A 425 15.81 1.46 16.89
N ALA A 426 15.62 2.26 15.84
CA ALA A 426 16.68 3.07 15.26
C ALA A 426 17.15 4.20 16.19
N ALA A 427 16.27 4.70 17.06
CA ALA A 427 16.61 5.74 18.04
C ALA A 427 17.41 5.24 19.25
N ILE A 428 17.49 3.93 19.47
CA ILE A 428 18.22 3.34 20.60
C ILE A 428 19.69 3.16 20.24
N THR A 429 20.57 3.70 21.05
CA THR A 429 22.01 3.39 20.97
C THR A 429 22.28 2.07 21.71
N PRO A 430 22.86 1.06 21.05
CA PRO A 430 23.19 -0.21 21.71
C PRO A 430 24.20 0.00 22.85
N ALA A 431 23.88 -0.56 24.01
CA ALA A 431 24.75 -0.58 25.19
C ALA A 431 24.98 -2.03 25.65
N PRO A 432 26.06 -2.34 26.41
CA PRO A 432 26.38 -3.71 26.83
C PRO A 432 25.22 -4.45 27.51
N GLU A 433 24.41 -3.76 28.29
CA GLU A 433 23.22 -4.29 28.97
C GLU A 433 22.07 -4.67 28.01
N LEU A 434 22.05 -4.13 26.79
CA LEU A 434 21.02 -4.39 25.79
C LEU A 434 21.41 -5.48 24.79
N THR A 435 22.63 -6.03 24.90
CA THR A 435 23.19 -6.88 23.83
C THR A 435 22.43 -8.20 23.65
N GLY A 436 21.71 -8.68 24.68
CA GLY A 436 20.81 -9.84 24.56
C GLY A 436 19.65 -9.62 23.58
N PHE A 437 19.29 -8.38 23.27
CA PHE A 437 18.24 -8.01 22.32
C PHE A 437 18.77 -7.65 20.92
N ALA A 438 20.09 -7.52 20.77
CA ALA A 438 20.68 -6.99 19.55
C ALA A 438 20.38 -7.83 18.30
N TYR A 439 20.22 -9.15 18.46
CA TYR A 439 19.75 -10.04 17.39
C TYR A 439 18.35 -9.63 16.89
N THR A 440 17.40 -9.53 17.82
CA THR A 440 16.00 -9.20 17.52
C THR A 440 15.87 -7.80 16.92
N ALA A 441 16.60 -6.82 17.47
CA ALA A 441 16.64 -5.46 16.94
C ALA A 441 17.16 -5.43 15.49
N ALA A 442 18.29 -6.06 15.23
CA ALA A 442 18.88 -6.09 13.90
C ALA A 442 17.98 -6.82 12.89
N ARG A 443 17.38 -7.96 13.25
CA ARG A 443 16.44 -8.68 12.38
C ARG A 443 15.21 -7.84 12.04
N ALA A 444 14.61 -7.18 13.04
CA ALA A 444 13.44 -6.32 12.83
C ALA A 444 13.78 -5.11 11.92
N LEU A 445 14.95 -4.49 12.12
CA LEU A 445 15.40 -3.38 11.27
C LEU A 445 15.68 -3.83 9.82
N LEU A 446 16.23 -5.02 9.62
CA LEU A 446 16.40 -5.60 8.28
C LEU A 446 15.04 -5.90 7.62
N ALA A 447 14.09 -6.49 8.36
CA ALA A 447 12.73 -6.73 7.90
C ALA A 447 11.96 -5.42 7.59
N ALA A 448 12.32 -4.31 8.24
CA ALA A 448 11.78 -2.99 7.96
C ALA A 448 12.51 -2.25 6.82
N GLY A 449 13.48 -2.89 6.15
CA GLY A 449 14.27 -2.28 5.07
C GLY A 449 15.18 -1.14 5.57
N ARG A 450 15.73 -1.28 6.78
CA ARG A 450 16.61 -0.30 7.44
C ARG A 450 17.99 -0.92 7.77
N PRO A 451 18.75 -1.41 6.78
CA PRO A 451 20.04 -2.06 7.03
C PRO A 451 21.04 -1.14 7.73
N ASP A 452 21.01 0.17 7.46
CA ASP A 452 21.89 1.14 8.12
C ASP A 452 21.61 1.25 9.62
N ALA A 453 20.34 1.24 10.03
CA ALA A 453 19.96 1.25 11.44
C ALA A 453 20.28 -0.09 12.14
N ALA A 454 20.40 -1.19 11.41
CA ALA A 454 20.81 -2.48 11.97
C ALA A 454 22.33 -2.55 12.28
N LYS A 455 23.16 -1.72 11.63
CA LYS A 455 24.63 -1.76 11.76
C LYS A 455 25.14 -1.55 13.20
N PRO A 456 24.63 -0.58 14.00
CA PRO A 456 25.07 -0.41 15.38
C PRO A 456 24.81 -1.66 16.23
N TRP A 457 23.64 -2.28 16.09
CA TRP A 457 23.27 -3.50 16.82
C TRP A 457 24.18 -4.68 16.46
N LEU A 458 24.49 -4.84 15.17
CA LEU A 458 25.43 -5.85 14.70
C LEU A 458 26.85 -5.61 15.21
N THR A 459 27.27 -4.35 15.28
CA THR A 459 28.58 -3.96 15.81
C THR A 459 28.69 -4.30 17.30
N ALA A 460 27.63 -4.02 18.07
CA ALA A 460 27.56 -4.39 19.48
C ALA A 460 27.60 -5.91 19.70
N LEU A 461 26.93 -6.70 18.84
CA LEU A 461 27.03 -8.16 18.88
C LEU A 461 28.48 -8.64 18.64
N ARG A 462 29.15 -8.11 17.60
CA ARG A 462 30.53 -8.49 17.27
C ARG A 462 31.54 -8.06 18.34
N ALA A 463 31.29 -6.96 19.03
CA ALA A 463 32.15 -6.48 20.11
C ALA A 463 32.24 -7.43 21.32
N GLN A 464 31.28 -8.36 21.47
CA GLN A 464 31.33 -9.42 22.49
C GLN A 464 32.34 -10.54 22.17
N GLY A 465 33.03 -10.47 21.04
CA GLY A 465 34.06 -11.43 20.64
C GLY A 465 33.52 -12.85 20.52
N ASN A 466 34.17 -13.80 21.21
CA ASN A 466 33.90 -15.24 21.09
C ASN A 466 32.83 -15.75 22.06
N ALA A 467 31.97 -14.88 22.62
CA ALA A 467 30.85 -15.33 23.44
C ALA A 467 29.90 -16.22 22.61
N PRO A 468 29.57 -17.45 23.06
CA PRO A 468 28.79 -18.40 22.25
C PRO A 468 27.46 -17.83 21.74
N GLN A 469 26.72 -17.12 22.60
CA GLN A 469 25.44 -16.49 22.26
C GLN A 469 25.60 -15.38 21.20
N ALA A 470 26.68 -14.59 21.29
CA ALA A 470 26.98 -13.54 20.31
C ALA A 470 27.36 -14.14 18.95
N MET A 471 28.17 -15.19 18.93
CA MET A 471 28.51 -15.91 17.70
C MET A 471 27.26 -16.52 17.05
N GLN A 472 26.37 -17.13 17.84
CA GLN A 472 25.10 -17.68 17.36
C GLN A 472 24.20 -16.58 16.78
N ALA A 473 24.07 -15.44 17.46
CA ALA A 473 23.28 -14.30 16.99
C ALA A 473 23.82 -13.72 15.67
N VAL A 474 25.15 -13.52 15.57
CA VAL A 474 25.80 -13.04 14.34
C VAL A 474 25.60 -14.03 13.19
N ALA A 475 25.80 -15.32 13.45
CA ALA A 475 25.55 -16.38 12.47
C ALA A 475 24.07 -16.39 12.04
N GLY A 476 23.14 -16.23 12.99
CA GLY A 476 21.71 -16.19 12.74
C GLY A 476 21.25 -15.04 11.83
N LEU A 477 21.93 -13.89 11.84
CA LEU A 477 21.60 -12.73 10.99
C LEU A 477 22.32 -12.74 9.63
N TRP A 478 23.33 -13.58 9.48
CA TRP A 478 24.27 -13.52 8.37
C TRP A 478 23.59 -13.56 6.98
N PRO A 479 22.63 -14.45 6.68
CA PRO A 479 21.99 -14.46 5.35
C PRO A 479 21.23 -13.18 5.05
N LEU A 480 20.47 -12.66 6.02
CA LEU A 480 19.69 -11.43 5.86
C LEU A 480 20.59 -10.22 5.57
N LEU A 481 21.74 -10.15 6.24
CA LEU A 481 22.73 -9.10 6.02
C LEU A 481 23.34 -9.18 4.61
N ARG A 482 23.71 -10.38 4.16
CA ARG A 482 24.25 -10.60 2.81
C ARG A 482 23.24 -10.32 1.70
N MET A 483 21.97 -10.58 1.95
CA MET A 483 20.90 -10.21 1.02
C MET A 483 20.70 -8.68 1.00
N ALA A 484 20.62 -8.05 2.17
CA ALA A 484 20.31 -6.63 2.32
C ALA A 484 21.43 -5.70 1.83
N VAL A 485 22.71 -6.10 1.95
CA VAL A 485 23.87 -5.28 1.61
C VAL A 485 24.72 -5.98 0.55
N ALA A 486 25.08 -5.26 -0.51
CA ALA A 486 26.01 -5.78 -1.50
C ALA A 486 27.43 -5.82 -0.90
N GLU A 487 27.98 -7.03 -0.78
CA GLU A 487 29.39 -7.25 -0.45
C GLU A 487 30.07 -7.92 -1.65
N ASP A 488 30.49 -7.10 -2.62
CA ASP A 488 31.04 -7.61 -3.87
C ASP A 488 32.36 -8.38 -3.65
N GLY A 489 32.46 -9.56 -4.27
CA GLY A 489 33.73 -10.29 -4.44
C GLY A 489 34.25 -11.09 -3.25
N GLN A 490 33.55 -11.14 -2.11
CA GLN A 490 33.92 -11.99 -0.98
C GLN A 490 33.18 -13.34 -1.06
N PRO A 491 33.90 -14.47 -1.26
CA PRO A 491 33.26 -15.79 -1.34
C PRO A 491 32.55 -16.13 -0.04
N LEU A 492 31.41 -16.80 -0.17
CA LEU A 492 30.60 -17.28 0.94
C LEU A 492 31.41 -18.27 1.80
N PRO A 493 31.75 -17.94 3.07
CA PRO A 493 32.51 -18.88 3.89
C PRO A 493 31.60 -20.06 4.23
N ALA A 494 31.96 -21.28 3.82
CA ALA A 494 31.17 -22.49 4.13
C ALA A 494 30.89 -22.64 5.64
N ALA A 495 31.84 -22.19 6.48
CA ALA A 495 31.69 -22.14 7.93
C ALA A 495 30.57 -21.18 8.40
N ALA A 496 30.34 -20.05 7.72
CA ALA A 496 29.29 -19.10 8.08
C ALA A 496 27.89 -19.66 7.78
N LEU A 497 27.74 -20.38 6.66
CA LEU A 497 26.49 -21.04 6.28
C LEU A 497 26.11 -22.14 7.27
N GLU A 498 27.10 -22.98 7.62
CA GLU A 498 26.90 -24.04 8.59
C GLU A 498 26.62 -23.48 9.99
N ALA A 499 27.34 -22.42 10.40
CA ALA A 499 27.07 -21.73 11.65
C ALA A 499 25.65 -21.14 11.69
N TRP A 500 25.16 -20.55 10.59
CA TRP A 500 23.77 -20.07 10.50
C TRP A 500 22.76 -21.21 10.66
N ARG A 501 22.98 -22.31 9.93
CA ARG A 501 22.11 -23.50 9.99
C ARG A 501 22.02 -24.03 11.42
N LEU A 502 23.16 -24.17 12.10
CA LEU A 502 23.23 -24.61 13.50
C LEU A 502 22.60 -23.58 14.46
N ALA A 503 22.75 -22.28 14.20
CA ALA A 503 22.18 -21.22 15.02
C ALA A 503 20.65 -21.17 14.99
N ARG A 504 20.04 -21.67 13.91
CA ARG A 504 18.59 -21.69 13.64
C ARG A 504 17.98 -23.10 13.69
N ALA A 505 18.76 -24.12 14.07
CA ALA A 505 18.33 -25.52 14.04
C ALA A 505 17.39 -25.85 15.19
N ASP A 506 16.11 -25.50 15.05
CA ASP A 506 15.04 -26.00 15.89
C ASP A 506 14.54 -27.32 15.30
N GLN A 507 15.32 -28.39 15.48
CA GLN A 507 15.04 -29.75 14.98
C GLN A 507 15.06 -29.91 13.44
N ALA A 508 15.35 -31.12 12.94
CA ALA A 508 15.39 -31.45 11.52
C ALA A 508 13.98 -31.62 10.93
N ASP A 509 13.13 -30.60 11.09
CA ASP A 509 11.75 -30.59 10.61
C ASP A 509 11.63 -29.97 9.20
N ALA A 510 10.45 -30.12 8.59
CA ALA A 510 10.18 -29.60 7.24
C ALA A 510 10.31 -28.06 7.16
N ALA A 511 10.04 -27.35 8.24
CA ALA A 511 10.17 -25.89 8.30
C ALA A 511 11.65 -25.45 8.22
N SER A 512 12.54 -26.13 8.93
CA SER A 512 13.99 -25.89 8.88
C SER A 512 14.57 -26.21 7.51
N GLN A 513 14.11 -27.29 6.86
CA GLN A 513 14.50 -27.61 5.48
C GLN A 513 14.04 -26.56 4.49
N ARG A 514 12.78 -26.09 4.58
CA ARG A 514 12.26 -25.01 3.75
C ARG A 514 13.05 -23.72 3.93
N ARG A 515 13.33 -23.32 5.17
CA ARG A 515 14.13 -22.14 5.50
C ARG A 515 15.51 -22.19 4.84
N ALA A 516 16.19 -23.33 4.94
CA ALA A 516 17.48 -23.56 4.27
C ALA A 516 17.36 -23.48 2.75
N ALA A 517 16.38 -24.16 2.16
CA ALA A 517 16.16 -24.13 0.71
C ALA A 517 15.91 -22.70 0.18
N VAL A 518 15.09 -21.92 0.88
CA VAL A 518 14.82 -20.51 0.52
C VAL A 518 16.08 -19.67 0.67
N ALA A 519 16.78 -19.73 1.81
CA ALA A 519 17.98 -18.92 2.04
C ALA A 519 19.05 -19.21 0.98
N TYR A 520 19.31 -20.48 0.67
CA TYR A 520 20.32 -20.87 -0.32
C TYR A 520 19.93 -20.45 -1.73
N SER A 521 18.65 -20.58 -2.08
CA SER A 521 18.11 -20.14 -3.37
C SER A 521 18.27 -18.63 -3.55
N LEU A 522 17.92 -17.84 -2.53
CA LEU A 522 18.02 -16.38 -2.59
C LEU A 522 19.47 -15.90 -2.66
N LEU A 523 20.37 -16.49 -1.87
CA LEU A 523 21.81 -16.18 -1.93
C LEU A 523 22.37 -16.51 -3.32
N ALA A 524 22.09 -17.69 -3.85
CA ALA A 524 22.53 -18.10 -5.18
C ALA A 524 21.99 -17.17 -6.28
N ALA A 525 20.73 -16.75 -6.20
CA ALA A 525 20.12 -15.81 -7.13
C ALA A 525 20.78 -14.43 -7.11
N LEU A 526 21.27 -14.00 -5.94
CA LEU A 526 22.07 -12.79 -5.79
C LEU A 526 23.53 -12.96 -6.21
N GLY A 527 23.91 -14.11 -6.76
CA GLY A 527 25.25 -14.41 -7.28
C GLY A 527 26.23 -14.96 -6.25
N GLU A 528 25.77 -15.36 -5.07
CA GLU A 528 26.61 -15.99 -4.04
C GLU A 528 26.84 -17.46 -4.36
N SER A 529 28.07 -17.95 -4.17
CA SER A 529 28.39 -19.36 -4.40
C SER A 529 28.04 -20.22 -3.18
N VAL A 530 26.86 -20.84 -3.18
CA VAL A 530 26.45 -21.81 -2.15
C VAL A 530 27.11 -23.17 -2.41
N PRO A 531 27.90 -23.74 -1.47
CA PRO A 531 28.57 -25.03 -1.66
C PRO A 531 27.60 -26.18 -1.94
N ALA A 532 27.95 -27.08 -2.86
CA ALA A 532 27.12 -28.24 -3.21
C ALA A 532 26.77 -29.13 -2.00
N GLN A 533 27.67 -29.23 -1.02
CA GLN A 533 27.46 -30.02 0.20
C GLN A 533 26.30 -29.48 1.06
N ALA A 534 26.02 -28.17 1.00
CA ALA A 534 24.91 -27.57 1.73
C ALA A 534 23.54 -27.98 1.16
N TRP A 535 23.48 -28.31 -0.13
CA TRP A 535 22.25 -28.74 -0.82
C TRP A 535 21.91 -30.22 -0.60
N LEU A 536 22.91 -31.07 -0.32
CA LEU A 536 22.72 -32.52 -0.20
C LEU A 536 21.60 -32.93 0.79
N PRO A 537 21.50 -32.34 2.01
CA PRO A 537 20.42 -32.70 2.93
C PRO A 537 19.02 -32.31 2.44
N LEU A 538 18.93 -31.36 1.50
CA LEU A 538 17.66 -30.84 0.98
C LEU A 538 17.13 -31.65 -0.21
N LEU A 539 17.93 -32.57 -0.78
CA LEU A 539 17.48 -33.43 -1.89
C LEU A 539 16.30 -34.31 -1.52
N ASN A 540 16.20 -34.69 -0.23
CA ASN A 540 15.10 -35.48 0.31
C ASN A 540 14.09 -34.63 1.10
N ALA A 541 14.21 -33.29 1.05
CA ALA A 541 13.26 -32.42 1.73
C ALA A 541 11.87 -32.62 1.15
N THR A 542 10.87 -32.76 2.01
CA THR A 542 9.49 -32.81 1.54
C THR A 542 9.15 -31.45 0.94
N ALA A 543 8.82 -31.43 -0.35
CA ALA A 543 8.26 -30.25 -0.98
C ALA A 543 7.00 -29.88 -0.17
N GLY A 544 7.01 -28.69 0.44
CA GLY A 544 5.80 -28.15 1.05
C GLY A 544 4.70 -28.00 0.00
N THR A 545 3.51 -27.62 0.42
CA THR A 545 2.42 -27.26 -0.49
C THR A 545 2.71 -25.91 -1.16
N ALA A 546 3.71 -25.87 -2.05
CA ALA A 546 4.01 -24.71 -2.87
C ALA A 546 3.08 -24.69 -4.09
N ALA A 547 2.64 -23.50 -4.49
CA ALA A 547 1.91 -23.36 -5.74
C ALA A 547 2.83 -23.76 -6.92
N PRO A 548 2.35 -24.56 -7.88
CA PRO A 548 3.18 -24.96 -9.00
C PRO A 548 3.56 -23.73 -9.83
N ALA A 549 4.84 -23.64 -10.17
CA ALA A 549 5.33 -22.66 -11.11
C ALA A 549 4.61 -22.77 -12.46
N ARG A 550 4.34 -21.63 -13.11
CA ARG A 550 3.73 -21.56 -14.44
C ARG A 550 4.83 -21.54 -15.50
N PRO A 551 5.13 -22.63 -16.22
CA PRO A 551 6.34 -22.73 -17.05
C PRO A 551 6.42 -21.68 -18.15
N ALA A 552 5.27 -21.29 -18.73
CA ALA A 552 5.22 -20.24 -19.74
C ALA A 552 5.67 -18.88 -19.18
N LEU A 553 5.23 -18.50 -17.98
CA LEU A 553 5.66 -17.23 -17.35
C LEU A 553 7.15 -17.23 -17.02
N LEU A 554 7.69 -18.38 -16.57
CA LEU A 554 9.12 -18.51 -16.28
C LEU A 554 9.98 -18.43 -17.55
N GLN A 555 9.53 -19.05 -18.65
CA GLN A 555 10.22 -18.96 -19.93
C GLN A 555 10.29 -17.51 -20.42
N GLU A 556 9.17 -16.78 -20.33
CA GLU A 556 9.10 -15.36 -20.71
C GLU A 556 9.93 -14.48 -19.77
N LEU A 557 9.91 -14.75 -18.46
CA LEU A 557 10.75 -14.06 -17.48
C LEU A 557 12.24 -14.17 -17.82
N HIS A 558 12.71 -15.39 -18.12
CA HIS A 558 14.09 -15.62 -18.51
C HIS A 558 14.46 -14.92 -19.82
N GLY A 559 13.58 -14.98 -20.82
CA GLY A 559 13.78 -14.29 -22.10
C GLY A 559 13.89 -12.77 -21.93
N ALA A 560 12.94 -12.17 -21.18
CA ALA A 560 12.94 -10.74 -20.90
C ALA A 560 14.17 -10.29 -20.12
N ALA A 561 14.57 -11.04 -19.08
CA ALA A 561 15.77 -10.73 -18.29
C ALA A 561 17.06 -10.84 -19.10
N ALA A 562 17.19 -11.89 -19.94
CA ALA A 562 18.34 -12.05 -20.83
C ALA A 562 18.46 -10.91 -21.85
N ALA A 563 17.32 -10.41 -22.35
CA ALA A 563 17.24 -9.25 -23.24
C ALA A 563 17.30 -7.89 -22.51
N ARG A 564 17.40 -7.88 -21.17
CA ARG A 564 17.35 -6.68 -20.31
C ARG A 564 16.09 -5.82 -20.53
N GLN A 565 14.97 -6.45 -20.83
CA GLN A 565 13.67 -5.78 -20.97
C GLN A 565 13.07 -5.54 -19.58
N VAL A 566 13.36 -4.39 -18.98
CA VAL A 566 12.95 -4.05 -17.60
C VAL A 566 11.45 -4.29 -17.37
N GLY A 567 10.58 -3.79 -18.26
CA GLY A 567 9.13 -3.96 -18.09
C GLY A 567 8.67 -5.40 -18.25
N GLY A 568 9.26 -6.16 -19.18
CA GLY A 568 8.99 -7.58 -19.32
C GLY A 568 9.40 -8.35 -18.07
N THR A 569 10.64 -8.14 -17.60
CA THR A 569 11.16 -8.82 -16.40
C THR A 569 10.29 -8.55 -15.17
N VAL A 570 9.92 -7.29 -14.91
CA VAL A 570 9.07 -6.94 -13.75
C VAL A 570 7.66 -7.51 -13.91
N LEU A 571 7.06 -7.40 -15.10
CA LEU A 571 5.72 -7.92 -15.39
C LEU A 571 5.64 -9.43 -15.15
N PHE A 572 6.57 -10.20 -15.72
CA PHE A 572 6.58 -11.65 -15.59
C PHE A 572 7.00 -12.12 -14.20
N ALA A 573 7.91 -11.41 -13.53
CA ALA A 573 8.27 -11.70 -12.14
C ALA A 573 7.05 -11.61 -11.22
N LEU A 574 6.32 -10.49 -11.27
CA LEU A 574 5.13 -10.28 -10.46
C LEU A 574 4.01 -11.28 -10.81
N ALA A 575 3.77 -11.53 -12.10
CA ALA A 575 2.76 -12.50 -12.53
C ALA A 575 3.11 -13.95 -12.15
N ALA A 576 4.41 -14.29 -12.08
CA ALA A 576 4.86 -15.62 -11.67
C ALA A 576 4.71 -15.84 -10.15
N LEU A 577 4.92 -14.80 -9.34
CA LEU A 577 4.62 -14.81 -7.90
C LEU A 577 3.10 -14.87 -7.66
N GLY A 578 2.34 -14.05 -8.39
CA GLY A 578 0.88 -13.97 -8.29
C GLY A 578 0.40 -13.64 -6.88
N ASP A 579 -0.84 -14.03 -6.55
CA ASP A 579 -1.42 -13.83 -5.21
C ASP A 579 -0.85 -14.75 -4.12
N THR A 580 0.10 -15.62 -4.48
CA THR A 580 0.72 -16.53 -3.51
C THR A 580 1.74 -15.75 -2.69
N GLY A 581 1.58 -15.71 -1.37
CA GLY A 581 2.55 -15.06 -0.49
C GLY A 581 3.96 -15.65 -0.63
N LEU A 582 4.97 -14.83 -0.35
CA LEU A 582 6.39 -15.25 -0.40
C LEU A 582 6.72 -16.41 0.54
N ASP A 583 5.93 -16.60 1.60
CA ASP A 583 6.00 -17.73 2.52
C ASP A 583 5.57 -19.06 1.89
N GLN A 584 4.80 -19.02 0.80
CA GLN A 584 4.28 -20.19 0.08
C GLN A 584 4.87 -20.38 -1.33
N ALA A 585 5.62 -19.39 -1.84
CA ALA A 585 6.32 -19.50 -3.10
C ALA A 585 7.35 -20.64 -3.08
N ASP A 586 7.53 -21.33 -4.21
CA ASP A 586 8.56 -22.36 -4.34
C ASP A 586 9.97 -21.73 -4.29
N PRO A 587 10.95 -22.31 -3.57
CA PRO A 587 12.31 -21.77 -3.52
C PRO A 587 12.96 -21.58 -4.90
N SER A 588 12.66 -22.46 -5.88
CA SER A 588 13.16 -22.33 -7.25
C SER A 588 12.50 -21.17 -8.00
N LEU A 589 11.23 -20.86 -7.72
CA LEU A 589 10.55 -19.68 -8.25
C LEU A 589 11.19 -18.41 -7.67
N LEU A 590 11.42 -18.37 -6.35
CA LEU A 590 12.10 -17.25 -5.70
C LEU A 590 13.50 -17.01 -6.28
N TYR A 591 14.26 -18.09 -6.53
CA TYR A 591 15.55 -18.01 -7.22
C TYR A 591 15.40 -17.34 -8.59
N GLN A 592 14.51 -17.85 -9.44
CA GLN A 592 14.34 -17.39 -10.82
C GLN A 592 13.92 -15.92 -10.86
N VAL A 593 12.99 -15.50 -10.00
CA VAL A 593 12.53 -14.11 -9.93
C VAL A 593 13.65 -13.16 -9.49
N VAL A 594 14.34 -13.47 -8.38
CA VAL A 594 15.42 -12.61 -7.87
C VAL A 594 16.58 -12.52 -8.86
N ALA A 595 16.97 -13.65 -9.46
CA ALA A 595 18.03 -13.70 -10.46
C ALA A 595 17.67 -12.90 -11.72
N ALA A 596 16.41 -13.01 -12.20
CA ALA A 596 15.93 -12.28 -13.37
C ALA A 596 15.90 -10.77 -13.13
N LEU A 597 15.41 -10.32 -11.97
CA LEU A 597 15.44 -8.90 -11.58
C LEU A 597 16.88 -8.37 -11.54
N LYS A 598 17.79 -9.13 -10.94
CA LYS A 598 19.21 -8.78 -10.90
C LYS A 598 19.81 -8.67 -12.30
N GLN A 599 19.55 -9.65 -13.17
CA GLN A 599 20.06 -9.68 -14.55
C GLN A 599 19.54 -8.50 -15.40
N ALA A 600 18.33 -8.02 -15.12
CA ALA A 600 17.75 -6.84 -15.75
C ALA A 600 18.29 -5.50 -15.18
N GLY A 601 19.22 -5.54 -14.22
CA GLY A 601 19.82 -4.34 -13.62
C GLY A 601 19.02 -3.76 -12.45
N LEU A 602 18.08 -4.50 -11.89
CA LEU A 602 17.25 -4.11 -10.74
C LEU A 602 17.82 -4.65 -9.42
N ASP A 603 19.14 -4.52 -9.19
CA ASP A 603 19.85 -5.12 -8.06
C ASP A 603 19.24 -4.75 -6.69
N LYS A 604 18.86 -3.49 -6.51
CA LYS A 604 18.24 -3.01 -5.26
C LYS A 604 16.90 -3.70 -5.01
N ASP A 605 16.11 -3.87 -6.05
CA ASP A 605 14.79 -4.49 -5.96
C ASP A 605 14.90 -6.01 -5.76
N ALA A 606 15.83 -6.66 -6.45
CA ALA A 606 16.15 -8.08 -6.26
C ALA A 606 16.56 -8.37 -4.81
N ARG A 607 17.40 -7.52 -4.21
CA ARG A 607 17.83 -7.64 -2.81
C ARG A 607 16.71 -7.38 -1.82
N ALA A 608 15.91 -6.33 -2.03
CA ALA A 608 14.77 -6.04 -1.18
C ALA A 608 13.76 -7.20 -1.20
N LEU A 609 13.47 -7.76 -2.38
CA LEU A 609 12.59 -8.92 -2.52
C LEU A 609 13.18 -10.17 -1.85
N ALA A 610 14.49 -10.39 -1.97
CA ALA A 610 15.16 -11.49 -1.27
C ALA A 610 15.04 -11.37 0.25
N VAL A 611 15.21 -10.17 0.81
CA VAL A 611 15.03 -9.94 2.26
C VAL A 611 13.58 -10.19 2.68
N ASP A 612 12.61 -9.66 1.94
CA ASP A 612 11.18 -9.88 2.24
C ASP A 612 10.84 -11.39 2.20
N ALA A 613 11.31 -12.11 1.19
CA ALA A 613 11.08 -13.56 1.05
C ALA A 613 11.78 -14.37 2.15
N ALA A 614 13.00 -13.97 2.53
CA ALA A 614 13.75 -14.59 3.61
C ALA A 614 13.02 -14.41 4.96
N ILE A 615 12.56 -13.19 5.27
CA ILE A 615 11.78 -12.91 6.48
C ILE A 615 10.47 -13.70 6.51
N ALA A 616 9.74 -13.76 5.38
CA ALA A 616 8.49 -14.52 5.27
C ALA A 616 8.68 -16.03 5.55
N ASN A 617 9.87 -16.58 5.26
CA ASN A 617 10.22 -17.98 5.50
C ASN A 617 11.03 -18.20 6.81
N GLY A 618 11.13 -17.18 7.66
CA GLY A 618 11.78 -17.28 8.96
C GLY A 618 13.32 -17.38 8.90
N VAL A 619 13.95 -16.97 7.80
CA VAL A 619 15.42 -16.98 7.60
C VAL A 619 16.17 -16.10 8.58
#